data_AF-A0A9D2PZX6-F1
#
_entry.id   AF-A0A9D2PZX6-F1
#
_cell.length_a   1.000
_cell.length_b   1.000
_cell.length_c   1.000
_cell.angle_alpha   90.00
_cell.angle_beta   90.00
_cell.angle_gamma   90.00
#
_symmetry.space_group_name_H-M   'P 1'
#
loop_
_entity.id
_entity.type
_entity.pdbx_description
1 polymer ?
#
loop_
_entity_poly.entity_id
_entity_poly.type
_entity_poly.pdbx_seq_one_letter_code
_entity_poly.pdbx_strand_id
1 'polypeptide(L)'
;MFGRAAQLQKQIDHLRERNRHLEALVQVLADRAGVDEAELSQLRGRAGAMIPEPCARLVAEGEVIEAIKVYREHTGAGLKEAKDAIDRYREGRG
;
A
#
# COMPACT_ATOMS: atom_id res chain seq x y z
N MET A 1 4.92 27.30 18.62
CA MET A 1 5.27 26.24 17.64
C MET A 1 5.37 24.83 18.26
N PHE A 2 4.57 24.46 19.27
CA PHE A 2 4.68 23.14 19.95
C PHE A 2 3.52 22.16 19.71
N GLY A 3 2.39 22.60 19.13
CA GLY A 3 1.19 21.75 18.97
C GLY A 3 1.26 20.73 17.85
N ARG A 4 1.94 21.04 16.74
CA ARG A 4 1.96 20.16 15.54
C ARG A 4 2.68 18.83 15.80
N ALA A 5 3.80 18.86 16.52
CA ALA A 5 4.55 17.64 16.86
C ALA A 5 3.74 16.72 17.79
N ALA A 6 3.10 17.28 18.82
CA ALA A 6 2.23 16.51 19.72
C ALA A 6 1.01 15.94 18.99
N GLN A 7 0.43 16.67 18.04
CA GLN A 7 -0.69 16.21 17.23
C GLN A 7 -0.29 15.09 16.26
N LEU A 8 0.87 15.21 15.62
CA LEU A 8 1.44 14.15 14.78
C LEU A 8 1.73 12.89 15.62
N GLN A 9 2.26 13.04 16.83
CA GLN A 9 2.52 11.90 17.71
C GLN A 9 1.22 11.15 18.06
N LYS A 10 0.15 11.87 18.41
CA LYS A 10 -1.17 11.26 18.65
C LYS A 10 -1.72 10.55 17.42
N GLN A 11 -1.55 11.13 16.23
CA GLN A 11 -1.94 10.48 14.98
C GLN A 11 -1.13 9.21 14.72
N ILE A 12 0.17 9.22 14.96
CA ILE A 12 1.04 8.05 14.85
C ILE A 12 0.57 6.95 15.81
N ASP A 13 0.28 7.30 17.06
CA ASP A 13 -0.15 6.33 18.07
C ASP A 13 -1.50 5.70 17.72
N HIS A 14 -2.46 6.52 17.25
CA HIS A 14 -3.74 6.03 16.77
C HIS A 14 -3.59 5.12 15.54
N LEU A 15 -2.75 5.50 14.57
CA LEU A 15 -2.47 4.67 13.39
C LEU A 15 -1.81 3.34 13.77
N ARG A 16 -0.89 3.34 14.75
CA ARG A 16 -0.26 2.12 15.28
C ARG A 16 -1.29 1.21 15.95
N GLU A 17 -2.20 1.77 16.75
CA GLU A 17 -3.27 1.00 17.36
C GLU A 17 -4.21 0.39 16.32
N ARG A 18 -4.60 1.19 15.32
CA ARG A 18 -5.42 0.70 14.21
C ARG A 18 -4.71 -0.41 13.42
N ASN A 19 -3.42 -0.27 13.14
CA ASN A 19 -2.63 -1.31 12.48
C ASN A 19 -2.61 -2.60 13.29
N ARG A 20 -2.33 -2.54 14.60
CA ARG A 20 -2.38 -3.74 15.47
C ARG A 20 -3.75 -4.43 15.42
N HIS A 21 -4.84 -3.65 15.41
CA HIS A 21 -6.18 -4.22 15.32
C HIS A 21 -6.44 -4.89 13.96
N LEU A 22 -6.04 -4.25 12.87
CA LEU A 22 -6.17 -4.83 11.52
C LEU A 22 -5.30 -6.07 11.34
N GLU A 23 -4.06 -6.06 11.87
CA GLU A 23 -3.16 -7.23 11.86
C GLU A 23 -3.80 -8.41 12.60
N ALA A 24 -4.37 -8.18 13.79
CA ALA A 24 -5.08 -9.21 14.53
C ALA A 24 -6.30 -9.76 13.77
N LEU A 25 -7.06 -8.87 13.11
CA LEU A 25 -8.20 -9.27 12.28
C LEU A 25 -7.76 -10.14 11.09
N VAL A 26 -6.68 -9.77 10.41
CA VAL A 26 -6.12 -10.54 9.29
C VAL A 26 -5.70 -11.92 9.75
N GLN A 27 -5.07 -12.05 10.93
CA GLN A 27 -4.69 -13.36 11.46
C GLN A 27 -5.92 -14.25 11.70
N VAL A 28 -6.98 -13.70 12.33
CA VAL A 28 -8.23 -14.44 12.56
C VAL A 28 -8.89 -14.87 11.24
N LEU A 29 -8.84 -14.03 10.21
CA LEU A 29 -9.39 -14.37 8.90
C LEU A 29 -8.54 -15.42 8.18
N ALA A 30 -7.21 -15.35 8.28
CA ALA A 30 -6.30 -16.34 7.73
C ALA A 30 -6.53 -17.72 8.35
N ASP A 31 -6.61 -17.78 9.68
CA ASP A 31 -6.88 -19.02 10.42
C ASP A 31 -8.23 -19.63 10.00
N ARG A 32 -9.27 -18.80 9.85
CA ARG A 32 -10.61 -19.24 9.39
C ARG A 32 -10.63 -19.70 7.93
N ALA A 33 -9.82 -19.08 7.08
CA ALA A 33 -9.71 -19.43 5.68
C ALA A 33 -8.77 -20.65 5.46
N GLY A 34 -8.05 -21.10 6.49
CA GLY A 34 -7.06 -22.16 6.38
C GLY A 34 -5.81 -21.75 5.60
N VAL A 35 -5.54 -20.44 5.51
CA VAL A 35 -4.42 -19.87 4.77
C VAL A 35 -3.19 -19.89 5.67
N ASP A 36 -2.16 -20.62 5.26
CA ASP A 36 -0.91 -20.70 6.02
C ASP A 36 0.01 -19.48 5.79
N GLU A 37 1.08 -19.40 6.57
CA GLU A 37 2.03 -18.27 6.50
C GLU A 37 2.72 -18.16 5.12
N ALA A 38 2.94 -19.27 4.42
CA ALA A 38 3.54 -19.27 3.10
C ALA A 38 2.57 -18.70 2.05
N GLU A 39 1.30 -19.09 2.11
CA GLU A 39 0.24 -18.54 1.26
C GLU A 39 -0.01 -17.05 1.55
N LEU A 40 -0.03 -16.63 2.82
CA LEU A 40 -0.10 -15.21 3.19
C LEU A 40 1.06 -14.39 2.63
N SER A 41 2.29 -14.94 2.66
CA SER A 41 3.47 -14.30 2.07
C SER A 41 3.32 -14.13 0.55
N GLN A 42 2.81 -15.16 -0.15
CA GLN A 42 2.52 -15.08 -1.58
C GLN A 42 1.41 -14.05 -1.90
N LEU A 43 0.32 -14.05 -1.14
CA LEU A 43 -0.78 -13.09 -1.27
C LEU A 43 -0.30 -11.66 -1.04
N ARG A 44 0.56 -11.43 -0.05
CA ARG A 44 1.19 -10.14 0.20
C ARG A 44 2.07 -9.71 -0.96
N GLY A 45 2.86 -10.63 -1.54
CA GLY A 45 3.67 -10.36 -2.74
C GLY A 45 2.82 -9.92 -3.93
N ARG A 46 1.69 -10.61 -4.17
CA ARG A 46 0.74 -10.25 -5.23
C ARG A 46 0.04 -8.91 -4.96
N ALA A 47 -0.36 -8.66 -3.72
CA ALA A 47 -0.97 -7.40 -3.30
C ALA A 47 0.02 -6.23 -3.38
N GLY A 48 1.31 -6.46 -3.10
CA GLY A 48 2.36 -5.45 -3.23
C GLY A 48 2.64 -5.04 -4.69
N ALA A 49 2.22 -5.86 -5.65
CA ALA A 49 2.20 -5.49 -7.06
C ALA A 49 0.87 -4.82 -7.49
N MET A 50 -0.15 -4.78 -6.63
CA MET A 50 -1.41 -4.11 -6.96
C MET A 50 -1.26 -2.60 -6.78
N ILE A 51 -1.51 -1.85 -7.85
CA ILE A 51 -1.64 -0.40 -7.79
C ILE A 51 -3.12 -0.01 -7.97
N PRO A 52 -3.54 1.20 -7.54
CA PRO A 52 -4.92 1.64 -7.75
C PRO A 52 -5.34 1.55 -9.23
N GLU A 53 -6.58 1.15 -9.49
CA GLU A 53 -7.11 0.94 -10.85
C GLU A 53 -6.88 2.14 -11.80
N PRO A 54 -7.04 3.41 -11.36
CA PRO A 54 -6.72 4.55 -12.22
C PRO A 54 -5.24 4.60 -12.63
N CYS A 55 -4.33 4.20 -11.74
CA CYS A 55 -2.90 4.13 -12.05
C CYS A 55 -2.61 2.97 -13.01
N ALA A 56 -3.29 1.84 -12.83
CA ALA A 56 -3.16 0.67 -13.70
C ALA A 56 -3.47 0.99 -15.17
N ARG A 57 -4.55 1.75 -15.39
CA ARG A 57 -4.97 2.22 -16.72
C ARG A 57 -3.93 3.16 -17.35
N LEU A 58 -3.47 4.16 -16.59
CA LEU A 58 -2.46 5.11 -17.06
C LEU A 58 -1.14 4.42 -17.42
N VAL A 59 -0.74 3.41 -16.64
CA VAL A 59 0.43 2.58 -16.98
C VAL A 59 0.24 1.83 -18.29
N ALA A 60 -0.95 1.27 -18.54
CA ALA A 60 -1.26 0.57 -19.79
C ALA A 60 -1.28 1.51 -21.01
N GLU A 61 -1.65 2.77 -20.80
CA GLU A 61 -1.63 3.84 -21.82
C GLU A 61 -0.21 4.42 -22.06
N GLY A 62 0.80 4.03 -21.26
CA GLY A 62 2.17 4.55 -21.35
C GLY A 62 2.39 5.87 -20.58
N GLU A 63 1.36 6.37 -19.89
CA GLU A 63 1.33 7.63 -19.15
C GLU A 63 1.92 7.49 -17.73
N VAL A 64 3.19 7.07 -17.64
CA VAL A 64 3.85 6.70 -16.37
C VAL A 64 3.93 7.87 -15.38
N ILE A 65 4.19 9.08 -15.86
CA ILE A 65 4.29 10.27 -15.00
C ILE A 65 2.94 10.57 -14.36
N GLU A 66 1.86 10.45 -15.12
CA GLU A 66 0.51 10.67 -14.62
C GLU A 66 0.10 9.57 -13.65
N ALA A 67 0.46 8.30 -13.93
CA ALA A 67 0.26 7.20 -13.00
C ALA A 67 0.95 7.44 -11.64
N ILE A 68 2.17 7.97 -11.64
CA ILE A 68 2.90 8.32 -10.40
C ILE A 68 2.18 9.44 -9.64
N LYS A 69 1.68 10.47 -10.31
CA LYS A 69 0.91 11.55 -9.66
C LYS A 69 -0.35 11.00 -9.01
N VAL A 70 -1.16 10.26 -9.78
CA VAL A 70 -2.41 9.66 -9.30
C VAL A 70 -2.14 8.70 -8.13
N TYR A 71 -1.06 7.92 -8.20
CA TYR A 71 -0.67 7.04 -7.11
C TYR A 71 -0.40 7.81 -5.81
N ARG A 72 0.35 8.92 -5.90
CA ARG A 72 0.64 9.77 -4.74
C ARG A 72 -0.60 10.42 -4.15
N GLU A 73 -1.52 10.85 -5.00
CA GLU A 73 -2.80 11.42 -4.56
C GLU A 73 -3.69 10.38 -3.87
N HIS A 74 -3.70 9.16 -4.38
CA HIS A 74 -4.55 8.09 -3.86
C HIS A 74 -4.02 7.46 -2.57
N THR A 75 -2.69 7.33 -2.45
CA THR A 75 -2.03 6.61 -1.34
C THR A 75 -1.36 7.52 -0.33
N GLY A 76 -1.11 8.78 -0.68
CA GLY A 76 -0.28 9.70 0.11
C GLY A 76 1.22 9.40 0.05
N ALA A 77 1.65 8.46 -0.81
CA ALA A 77 3.04 8.05 -0.90
C ALA A 77 3.99 9.18 -1.33
N GLY A 78 5.25 9.07 -0.90
CA GLY A 78 6.33 9.91 -1.38
C GLY A 78 6.63 9.68 -2.86
N LEU A 79 7.34 10.61 -3.50
CA LEU A 79 7.68 10.49 -4.94
C LEU A 79 8.47 9.22 -5.25
N LYS A 80 9.44 8.87 -4.38
CA LYS A 80 10.23 7.65 -4.52
C LYS A 80 9.35 6.41 -4.42
N GLU A 81 8.54 6.33 -3.37
CA GLU A 81 7.65 5.19 -3.12
C GLU A 81 6.65 4.99 -4.27
N ALA A 82 6.08 6.08 -4.77
CA ALA A 82 5.15 6.04 -5.89
C ALA A 82 5.83 5.57 -7.18
N LYS A 83 7.03 6.06 -7.49
CA LYS A 83 7.81 5.58 -8.63
C LYS A 83 8.12 4.08 -8.48
N ASP A 84 8.65 3.68 -7.33
CA ASP A 84 9.03 2.29 -7.06
C ASP A 84 7.83 1.33 -7.16
N ALA A 85 6.63 1.78 -6.80
CA ALA A 85 5.40 0.99 -6.95
C ALA A 85 4.96 0.86 -8.42
N ILE A 86 4.97 1.97 -9.17
CA ILE A 86 4.61 1.97 -10.60
C ILE A 86 5.63 1.17 -11.43
N ASP A 87 6.92 1.29 -11.15
CA ASP A 87 7.96 0.55 -11.86
C ASP A 87 7.86 -0.95 -11.59
N ARG A 88 7.69 -1.38 -10.33
CA ARG A 88 7.44 -2.80 -9.99
C ARG A 88 6.22 -3.38 -10.70
N TYR A 89 5.15 -2.60 -10.80
CA TYR A 89 3.94 -3.01 -11.51
C TYR A 89 4.17 -3.19 -13.03
N ARG A 90 5.01 -2.34 -13.62
CA ARG A 90 5.41 -2.44 -15.04
C ARG A 90 6.30 -3.65 -15.29
N GLU A 91 7.27 -3.88 -14.41
CA GLU A 91 8.20 -5.02 -14.47
C GLU A 91 7.46 -6.36 -14.34
N GLY A 92 6.46 -6.45 -13.46
CA GLY A 92 5.62 -7.64 -13.31
C GLY A 92 4.65 -7.90 -14.47
N ARG A 93 4.57 -7.01 -15.46
CA ARG A 93 3.72 -7.12 -16.65
C ARG A 93 4.48 -7.38 -17.96
N GLY A 94 5.81 -7.34 -17.93
CA GLY A 94 6.67 -7.78 -19.03
C GLY A 94 6.92 -9.28 -18.96
#